data_AF-A0A7X6V4X8-F1
#
_entry.id   AF-A0A7X6V4X8-F1
#
_cell.length_a   1.000
_cell.length_b   1.000
_cell.length_c   1.000
_cell.angle_alpha   90.00
_cell.angle_beta   90.00
_cell.angle_gamma   90.00
#
_symmetry.space_group_name_H-M   'P 1'
#
loop_
_entity.id
_entity.type
_entity.pdbx_description
1 polymer ?
#
loop_
_entity_poly.entity_id
_entity_poly.type
_entity_poly.pdbx_seq_one_letter_code
_entity_poly.pdbx_strand_id
1 'polypeptide(L)'
;MKDETTTATMPGLFTSTTPVKAAFQGGEKEVDIKINGWGFSNLNKNSYYIKKIDAGWTAPTFTWTWNSASNYRSFWAQDPNYTDGTYPTNYADLRDSGTGDLITPATASLTYKPYNQIAATAWAAADYCHENTIAGALLTGKSYMNAATNILVAAQMKLKSETNYVTLYRFNGVLYTWAQYADILAQNMNMSYQKTDGTAYTAADFQVPNPANATTFTNLYDGDIKPLLTTTAAGLSTTAAVAYLAGDRFTTEVFTDGKMCYSIPVEHFLTPTYNKTDPSDPFLVGDFGVVRNHFYKVTVTDILNIGIGVFDETEPIVPNYDPSTYYLAAKLNILAWQTVTQNVEL
;
A
#
# COMPACT_ATOMS: atom_id res chain seq x y z
N MET A 1 -2.96 -11.18 -17.68
CA MET A 1 -4.06 -10.49 -16.99
C MET A 1 -5.24 -11.45 -16.91
N LYS A 2 -5.83 -11.62 -15.73
CA LYS A 2 -6.98 -12.49 -15.50
C LYS A 2 -8.25 -11.78 -16.00
N ASP A 3 -9.04 -12.39 -16.87
CA ASP A 3 -10.31 -11.88 -17.39
C ASP A 3 -11.47 -12.03 -16.37
N GLU A 4 -12.64 -11.47 -16.66
CA GLU A 4 -13.84 -11.60 -15.79
C GLU A 4 -14.22 -13.06 -15.51
N THR A 5 -13.92 -13.98 -16.43
CA THR A 5 -14.14 -15.42 -16.28
C THR A 5 -13.19 -16.10 -15.29
N THR A 6 -12.01 -15.53 -15.03
CA THR A 6 -11.04 -16.03 -14.03
C THR A 6 -11.16 -15.37 -12.66
N THR A 7 -11.93 -14.28 -12.53
CA THR A 7 -12.34 -13.72 -11.23
C THR A 7 -13.34 -14.63 -10.51
N ALA A 8 -14.21 -15.34 -11.26
CA ALA A 8 -15.22 -16.28 -10.74
C ALA A 8 -14.64 -17.47 -9.95
N THR A 9 -13.34 -17.74 -10.07
CA THR A 9 -12.64 -18.81 -9.32
C THR A 9 -11.94 -18.32 -8.05
N MET A 10 -12.02 -17.02 -7.71
CA MET A 10 -11.52 -16.54 -6.42
C MET A 10 -12.38 -17.15 -5.30
N PRO A 11 -11.80 -17.92 -4.35
CA PRO A 11 -12.54 -18.37 -3.19
C PRO A 11 -13.06 -17.14 -2.41
N GLY A 12 -14.38 -17.06 -2.18
CA GLY A 12 -15.00 -15.93 -1.47
C GLY A 12 -15.35 -14.72 -2.35
N LEU A 13 -15.78 -14.94 -3.59
CA LEU A 13 -16.20 -13.89 -4.53
C LEU A 13 -17.12 -12.84 -3.87
N PHE A 14 -16.66 -11.59 -3.86
CA PHE A 14 -17.44 -10.43 -3.43
C PHE A 14 -18.31 -9.94 -4.57
N THR A 15 -19.62 -10.09 -4.45
CA THR A 15 -20.52 -9.15 -5.11
C THR A 15 -20.61 -7.94 -4.19
N SER A 16 -19.82 -6.89 -4.46
CA SER A 16 -20.00 -5.63 -3.75
C SER A 16 -21.44 -5.17 -3.95
N THR A 17 -22.16 -5.01 -2.85
CA THR A 17 -23.56 -4.58 -2.85
C THR A 17 -23.70 -3.06 -2.88
N THR A 18 -22.59 -2.35 -2.67
CA THR A 18 -22.53 -0.90 -2.55
C THR A 18 -21.83 -0.31 -3.76
N PRO A 19 -22.46 0.56 -4.56
CA PRO A 19 -21.78 1.24 -5.64
C PRO A 19 -20.60 2.04 -5.08
N VAL A 20 -19.39 1.76 -5.57
CA VAL A 20 -18.20 2.56 -5.22
C VAL A 20 -18.21 3.83 -6.05
N LYS A 21 -17.96 4.95 -5.39
CA LYS A 21 -17.93 6.27 -6.02
C LYS A 21 -16.62 6.97 -5.76
N ALA A 22 -16.26 7.85 -6.69
CA ALA A 22 -15.11 8.73 -6.55
C ALA A 22 -15.42 10.11 -7.12
N ALA A 23 -14.78 11.14 -6.59
CA ALA A 23 -14.89 12.49 -7.13
C ALA A 23 -14.09 12.59 -8.44
N PHE A 24 -14.76 12.92 -9.53
CA PHE A 24 -14.13 13.26 -10.80
C PHE A 24 -14.34 14.76 -11.07
N GLN A 25 -13.60 15.31 -12.04
CA GLN A 25 -13.94 16.63 -12.53
C GLN A 25 -15.40 16.66 -12.98
N GLY A 26 -16.16 17.59 -12.41
CA GLY A 26 -17.60 17.75 -12.67
C GLY A 26 -18.52 16.99 -11.71
N GLY A 27 -18.00 16.27 -10.72
CA GLY A 27 -18.80 15.69 -9.63
C GLY A 27 -18.45 14.23 -9.32
N GLU A 28 -19.15 13.69 -8.32
CA GLU A 28 -19.03 12.29 -7.91
C GLU A 28 -19.59 11.34 -9.00
N LYS A 29 -18.84 10.28 -9.31
CA LYS A 29 -19.21 9.27 -10.32
C LYS A 29 -18.99 7.86 -9.78
N GLU A 30 -19.81 6.92 -10.26
CA GLU A 30 -19.65 5.50 -9.97
C GLU A 30 -18.47 4.91 -10.76
N VAL A 31 -17.74 4.01 -10.10
CA VAL A 31 -16.60 3.29 -10.68
C VAL A 31 -16.81 1.79 -10.54
N ASP A 32 -16.39 1.05 -11.55
CA ASP A 32 -16.28 -0.41 -11.49
C ASP A 32 -14.87 -0.77 -11.04
N ILE A 33 -14.79 -1.71 -10.09
CA ILE A 33 -13.53 -2.20 -9.53
C ILE A 33 -13.37 -3.67 -9.86
N LYS A 34 -12.22 -4.00 -10.42
CA LYS A 34 -11.82 -5.37 -10.72
C LYS A 34 -10.63 -5.76 -9.86
N ILE A 35 -10.74 -6.87 -9.13
CA ILE A 35 -9.61 -7.46 -8.42
C ILE A 35 -8.82 -8.34 -9.38
N ASN A 36 -7.53 -8.08 -9.49
CA ASN A 36 -6.61 -8.81 -10.37
C ASN A 36 -5.85 -9.92 -9.63
N GLY A 37 -5.59 -9.73 -8.33
CA GLY A 37 -4.92 -10.74 -7.50
C GLY A 37 -4.73 -10.27 -6.06
N TRP A 38 -4.22 -11.17 -5.22
CA TRP A 38 -3.82 -10.87 -3.86
C TRP A 38 -2.52 -11.60 -3.53
N GLY A 39 -1.79 -11.11 -2.53
CA GLY A 39 -0.60 -11.79 -2.01
C GLY A 39 0.00 -11.07 -0.81
N PHE A 40 0.89 -11.74 -0.09
CA PHE A 40 1.61 -11.13 1.02
C PHE A 40 2.75 -10.21 0.56
N SER A 41 2.90 -9.08 1.24
CA SER A 41 4.05 -8.16 1.19
C SER A 41 4.61 -7.96 2.60
N ASN A 42 5.70 -7.20 2.71
CA ASN A 42 6.42 -6.96 3.95
C ASN A 42 6.87 -8.30 4.58
N LEU A 43 7.44 -9.15 3.73
CA LEU A 43 7.81 -10.51 4.08
C LEU A 43 9.16 -10.54 4.79
N ASN A 44 9.20 -11.15 5.97
CA ASN A 44 10.46 -11.32 6.69
C ASN A 44 11.43 -12.18 5.89
N LYS A 45 12.69 -11.75 5.85
CA LYS A 45 13.77 -12.46 5.14
C LYS A 45 14.39 -13.56 5.99
N ASN A 46 14.27 -13.44 7.30
CA ASN A 46 14.92 -14.31 8.26
C ASN A 46 13.92 -14.76 9.32
N SER A 47 14.20 -15.89 9.96
CA SER A 47 13.48 -16.32 11.15
C SER A 47 14.41 -17.11 12.04
N TYR A 48 14.19 -17.06 13.36
CA TYR A 48 14.90 -17.96 14.27
C TYR A 48 14.43 -19.41 14.04
N TYR A 49 15.34 -20.38 14.11
CA TYR A 49 14.99 -21.81 13.99
C TYR A 49 13.97 -22.26 15.03
N ILE A 50 14.08 -21.74 16.26
CA ILE A 50 13.15 -21.96 17.37
C ILE A 50 12.54 -20.61 17.74
N LYS A 51 11.27 -20.59 18.19
CA LYS A 51 10.63 -19.36 18.67
C LYS A 51 11.50 -18.68 19.73
N LYS A 52 11.84 -17.42 19.51
CA LYS A 52 12.49 -16.58 20.52
C LYS A 52 11.40 -16.01 21.43
N ILE A 53 11.38 -16.48 22.67
CA ILE A 53 10.39 -16.08 23.68
C ILE A 53 11.07 -15.17 24.70
N ASP A 54 10.37 -14.13 25.12
CA ASP A 54 10.81 -13.29 26.23
C ASP A 54 10.23 -13.84 27.53
N ALA A 55 11.10 -14.24 28.46
CA ALA A 55 10.68 -14.69 29.78
C ALA A 55 10.14 -13.54 30.66
N GLY A 56 10.43 -12.29 30.29
CA GLY A 56 9.97 -11.08 30.96
C GLY A 56 8.59 -10.59 30.54
N TRP A 57 7.90 -11.26 29.62
CA TRP A 57 6.53 -10.89 29.25
C TRP A 57 5.55 -11.11 30.39
N THR A 58 5.22 -10.00 31.07
CA THR A 58 4.19 -9.92 32.12
C THR A 58 2.99 -9.13 31.65
N ALA A 59 1.87 -9.21 32.37
CA ALA A 59 0.81 -8.21 32.19
C ALA A 59 1.36 -6.80 32.54
N PRO A 60 0.97 -5.72 31.85
CA PRO A 60 0.04 -5.67 30.72
C PRO A 60 0.75 -5.55 29.34
N THR A 61 1.85 -6.28 29.08
CA THR A 61 2.50 -6.27 27.74
C THR A 61 1.50 -6.65 26.63
N PHE A 62 0.54 -7.51 26.97
CA PHE A 62 -0.56 -7.93 26.11
C PHE A 62 -1.89 -7.69 26.84
N THR A 63 -2.96 -7.37 26.11
CA THR A 63 -4.35 -7.39 26.62
C THR A 63 -4.96 -8.79 26.65
N TRP A 64 -4.23 -9.77 26.14
CA TRP A 64 -4.62 -11.17 25.97
C TRP A 64 -3.52 -12.09 26.51
N THR A 65 -3.83 -13.37 26.75
CA THR A 65 -2.84 -14.32 27.30
C THR A 65 -1.90 -14.81 26.20
N TRP A 66 -0.63 -14.39 26.25
CA TRP A 66 0.37 -14.69 25.21
C TRP A 66 0.82 -16.16 25.16
N ASN A 67 0.54 -16.96 26.19
CA ASN A 67 0.87 -18.37 26.25
C ASN A 67 -0.22 -19.24 26.90
N SER A 68 -0.09 -20.54 26.73
CA SER A 68 -0.80 -21.55 27.51
C SER A 68 0.24 -22.41 28.21
N ALA A 69 0.55 -22.05 29.46
CA ALA A 69 1.57 -22.74 30.25
C ALA A 69 1.26 -24.23 30.45
N SER A 70 -0.02 -24.57 30.70
CA SER A 70 -0.47 -25.96 30.87
C SER A 70 -0.30 -26.83 29.63
N ASN A 71 -0.33 -26.21 28.44
CA ASN A 71 -0.15 -26.90 27.17
C ASN A 71 1.25 -26.73 26.60
N TYR A 72 2.16 -26.07 27.32
CA TYR A 72 3.51 -25.73 26.85
C TYR A 72 3.50 -25.00 25.49
N ARG A 73 2.53 -24.13 25.26
CA ARG A 73 2.36 -23.39 23.99
C ARG A 73 2.57 -21.89 24.18
N SER A 74 3.19 -21.25 23.20
CA SER A 74 3.23 -19.79 23.05
C SER A 74 2.46 -19.36 21.80
N PHE A 75 1.73 -18.26 21.94
CA PHE A 75 0.95 -17.62 20.87
C PHE A 75 1.64 -16.37 20.32
N TRP A 76 2.67 -15.86 21.00
CA TRP A 76 3.55 -14.80 20.52
C TRP A 76 5.03 -15.24 20.49
N ALA A 77 5.85 -14.56 19.71
CA ALA A 77 7.30 -14.75 19.59
C ALA A 77 7.97 -13.48 19.07
N GLN A 78 9.27 -13.32 19.33
CA GLN A 78 10.09 -12.28 18.70
C GLN A 78 10.68 -12.81 17.40
N ASP A 79 10.67 -11.99 16.36
CA ASP A 79 11.44 -12.22 15.13
C ASP A 79 12.82 -11.52 15.19
N PRO A 80 13.67 -11.65 14.15
CA PRO A 80 14.99 -11.01 14.12
C PRO A 80 14.98 -9.48 14.09
N ASN A 81 13.86 -8.83 13.78
CA ASN A 81 13.71 -7.39 13.51
C ASN A 81 12.63 -6.76 14.40
N TYR A 82 12.38 -7.38 15.56
CA TYR A 82 11.22 -7.19 16.44
C TYR A 82 11.03 -5.75 16.94
N THR A 83 12.12 -5.03 17.23
CA THR A 83 12.09 -3.66 17.75
C THR A 83 12.97 -2.68 16.98
N ASP A 84 13.91 -3.19 16.20
CA ASP A 84 15.05 -2.46 15.63
C ASP A 84 15.23 -2.74 14.13
N GLY A 85 14.20 -3.29 13.48
CA GLY A 85 14.18 -3.44 12.03
C GLY A 85 14.29 -2.10 11.29
N THR A 86 14.92 -2.16 10.12
CA THR A 86 15.01 -1.05 9.16
C THR A 86 13.92 -1.21 8.11
N TYR A 87 12.99 -0.25 8.06
CA TYR A 87 11.83 -0.27 7.17
C TYR A 87 11.77 1.02 6.35
N PRO A 88 11.58 0.96 5.02
CA PRO A 88 11.34 2.15 4.21
C PRO A 88 10.02 2.80 4.62
N THR A 89 9.95 4.13 4.58
CA THR A 89 8.74 4.92 4.77
C THR A 89 7.89 5.00 3.50
N ASN A 90 8.54 4.96 2.34
CA ASN A 90 7.96 4.97 1.01
C ASN A 90 8.95 4.35 0.02
N TYR A 91 8.54 4.15 -1.23
CA TYR A 91 9.44 3.57 -2.25
C TYR A 91 10.72 4.37 -2.52
N ALA A 92 10.75 5.70 -2.35
CA ALA A 92 11.97 6.48 -2.58
C ALA A 92 13.13 6.02 -1.68
N ASP A 93 12.84 5.58 -0.45
CA ASP A 93 13.85 5.04 0.47
C ASP A 93 14.51 3.79 -0.14
N LEU A 94 13.72 2.91 -0.77
CA LEU A 94 14.18 1.69 -1.46
C LEU A 94 14.99 1.95 -2.73
N ARG A 95 15.18 3.20 -3.13
CA ARG A 95 15.89 3.58 -4.36
C ARG A 95 17.25 4.22 -4.11
N ASP A 96 17.61 4.55 -2.87
CA ASP A 96 18.81 5.35 -2.62
C ASP A 96 20.10 4.58 -2.95
N SER A 97 20.88 5.11 -3.90
CA SER A 97 22.23 4.66 -4.25
C SER A 97 23.31 5.72 -3.94
N GLY A 98 23.04 6.76 -3.15
CA GLY A 98 24.05 7.76 -2.82
C GLY A 98 23.67 9.06 -2.10
N THR A 99 22.46 9.24 -1.54
CA THR A 99 22.08 10.46 -0.80
C THR A 99 22.13 10.35 0.73
N GLY A 100 22.30 9.15 1.28
CA GLY A 100 22.59 8.94 2.70
C GLY A 100 21.43 8.39 3.52
N ASP A 101 20.26 8.13 2.92
CA ASP A 101 19.19 7.34 3.53
C ASP A 101 19.37 5.87 3.14
N LEU A 102 19.92 5.08 4.06
CA LEU A 102 20.58 3.80 3.78
C LEU A 102 19.63 2.58 3.57
N ILE A 103 18.37 2.78 3.14
CA ILE A 103 17.37 1.70 3.08
C ILE A 103 17.16 1.15 1.67
N THR A 104 18.10 0.38 1.14
CA THR A 104 17.94 -0.37 -0.12
C THR A 104 17.08 -1.63 0.06
N PRO A 105 16.65 -2.30 -1.03
CA PRO A 105 15.99 -3.61 -0.94
C PRO A 105 16.88 -4.67 -0.28
N ALA A 106 18.20 -4.51 -0.30
CA ALA A 106 19.13 -5.40 0.37
C ALA A 106 19.18 -5.14 1.89
N THR A 107 19.18 -3.87 2.31
CA THR A 107 19.31 -3.47 3.72
C THR A 107 17.98 -3.39 4.47
N ALA A 108 16.85 -3.25 3.77
CA ALA A 108 15.53 -3.34 4.36
C ALA A 108 15.32 -4.69 5.08
N SER A 109 14.67 -4.69 6.23
CA SER A 109 14.42 -5.91 7.02
C SER A 109 13.43 -6.86 6.35
N LEU A 110 12.53 -6.31 5.53
CA LEU A 110 11.46 -7.04 4.86
C LEU A 110 11.60 -6.96 3.33
N THR A 111 10.91 -7.86 2.66
CA THR A 111 10.72 -7.84 1.20
C THR A 111 9.34 -7.27 0.88
N TYR A 112 9.32 -6.19 0.11
CA TYR A 112 8.11 -5.53 -0.39
C TYR A 112 7.83 -5.99 -1.81
N LYS A 113 6.58 -6.27 -2.16
CA LYS A 113 6.21 -6.79 -3.49
C LYS A 113 5.61 -5.69 -4.38
N PRO A 114 5.96 -5.69 -5.69
CA PRO A 114 5.35 -4.80 -6.65
C PRO A 114 3.98 -5.29 -7.13
N TYR A 115 3.20 -4.38 -7.69
CA TYR A 115 1.85 -4.67 -8.20
C TYR A 115 1.82 -5.84 -9.19
N ASN A 116 2.74 -5.84 -10.16
CA ASN A 116 2.72 -6.85 -11.23
C ASN A 116 2.92 -8.27 -10.72
N GLN A 117 3.71 -8.46 -9.65
CA GLN A 117 3.89 -9.76 -9.00
C GLN A 117 2.60 -10.21 -8.28
N ILE A 118 1.93 -9.30 -7.58
CA ILE A 118 0.66 -9.59 -6.90
C ILE A 118 -0.44 -9.93 -7.93
N ALA A 119 -0.56 -9.13 -8.99
CA ALA A 119 -1.55 -9.32 -10.04
C ALA A 119 -1.31 -10.61 -10.87
N ALA A 120 -0.05 -11.04 -11.01
CA ALA A 120 0.31 -12.26 -11.71
C ALA A 120 0.13 -13.54 -10.88
N THR A 121 0.02 -13.43 -9.55
CA THR A 121 -0.05 -14.59 -8.66
C THR A 121 -1.30 -15.42 -8.96
N ALA A 122 -1.15 -16.74 -9.16
CA ALA A 122 -2.28 -17.64 -9.35
C ALA A 122 -3.22 -17.59 -8.15
N TRP A 123 -4.53 -17.72 -8.37
CA TRP A 123 -5.47 -17.76 -7.24
C TRP A 123 -5.18 -19.01 -6.40
N ALA A 124 -4.68 -18.80 -5.19
CA ALA A 124 -4.46 -19.86 -4.21
C ALA A 124 -5.45 -19.69 -3.05
N ALA A 125 -5.81 -20.81 -2.42
CA ALA A 125 -6.64 -20.78 -1.22
C ALA A 125 -5.89 -20.29 0.03
N ALA A 126 -4.55 -20.37 0.00
CA ALA A 126 -3.65 -19.91 1.04
C ALA A 126 -2.26 -19.62 0.46
N ASP A 127 -1.48 -18.82 1.17
CA ASP A 127 -0.06 -18.57 0.91
C ASP A 127 0.70 -18.67 2.24
N TYR A 128 2.02 -18.63 2.22
CA TYR A 128 2.89 -18.79 3.38
C TYR A 128 3.90 -17.66 3.48
N CYS A 129 4.21 -17.27 4.71
CA CYS A 129 5.27 -16.32 5.01
C CYS A 129 6.02 -16.74 6.27
N HIS A 130 7.21 -16.16 6.44
CA HIS A 130 7.92 -16.24 7.71
C HIS A 130 7.15 -15.49 8.80
N GLU A 131 7.42 -15.89 10.05
CA GLU A 131 7.01 -15.12 11.22
C GLU A 131 7.54 -13.68 11.13
N ASN A 132 6.67 -12.71 11.38
CA ASN A 132 6.98 -11.29 11.40
C ASN A 132 6.20 -10.66 12.54
N THR A 133 6.88 -10.28 13.62
CA THR A 133 6.27 -9.71 14.82
C THR A 133 6.95 -8.39 15.16
N ILE A 134 6.20 -7.46 15.73
CA ILE A 134 6.70 -6.10 15.98
C ILE A 134 6.38 -5.64 17.40
N ALA A 135 7.21 -4.74 17.92
CA ALA A 135 7.05 -4.11 19.23
C ALA A 135 7.69 -2.72 19.30
N GLY A 136 7.52 -2.06 20.45
CA GLY A 136 8.15 -0.76 20.73
C GLY A 136 7.63 0.36 19.83
N ALA A 137 8.53 1.23 19.37
CA ALA A 137 8.18 2.40 18.56
C ALA A 137 7.57 2.04 17.19
N LEU A 138 7.71 0.78 16.73
CA LEU A 138 7.08 0.31 15.50
C LEU A 138 5.54 0.28 15.60
N LEU A 139 4.99 0.25 16.80
CA LEU A 139 3.53 0.25 17.04
C LEU A 139 2.94 1.67 17.16
N THR A 140 3.77 2.71 17.08
CA THR A 140 3.35 4.10 17.18
C THR A 140 3.16 4.72 15.80
N GLY A 141 2.15 5.58 15.67
CA GLY A 141 1.86 6.27 14.40
C GLY A 141 1.54 5.29 13.27
N LYS A 142 2.22 5.43 12.14
CA LYS A 142 2.02 4.61 10.92
C LYS A 142 3.11 3.56 10.69
N SER A 143 4.15 3.50 11.53
CA SER A 143 5.32 2.63 11.33
C SER A 143 4.96 1.14 11.22
N TYR A 144 3.89 0.72 11.89
CA TYR A 144 3.39 -0.66 11.84
C TYR A 144 2.94 -1.07 10.43
N MET A 145 2.50 -0.14 9.57
CA MET A 145 2.09 -0.45 8.19
C MET A 145 3.28 -0.92 7.37
N ASN A 146 4.45 -0.33 7.60
CA ASN A 146 5.68 -0.63 6.89
C ASN A 146 6.40 -1.84 7.51
N ALA A 147 6.18 -2.11 8.80
CA ALA A 147 6.86 -3.17 9.56
C ALA A 147 6.06 -4.48 9.70
N ALA A 148 4.73 -4.43 9.74
CA ALA A 148 3.90 -5.63 9.81
C ALA A 148 3.76 -6.29 8.43
N THR A 149 3.53 -7.61 8.42
CA THR A 149 3.14 -8.31 7.18
C THR A 149 1.82 -7.74 6.68
N ASN A 150 1.74 -7.44 5.40
CA ASN A 150 0.52 -6.92 4.77
C ASN A 150 0.00 -7.89 3.72
N ILE A 151 -1.31 -7.97 3.57
CA ILE A 151 -1.96 -8.53 2.40
C ILE A 151 -2.18 -7.39 1.42
N LEU A 152 -1.55 -7.48 0.25
CA LEU A 152 -1.82 -6.59 -0.86
C LEU A 152 -2.90 -7.19 -1.75
N VAL A 153 -3.87 -6.37 -2.13
CA VAL A 153 -4.89 -6.70 -3.12
C VAL A 153 -4.67 -5.81 -4.34
N ALA A 154 -4.24 -6.40 -5.44
CA ALA A 154 -4.07 -5.71 -6.71
C ALA A 154 -5.41 -5.57 -7.40
N ALA A 155 -5.79 -4.34 -7.76
CA ALA A 155 -7.04 -4.03 -8.40
C ALA A 155 -6.87 -3.05 -9.57
N GLN A 156 -7.93 -2.87 -10.34
CA GLN A 156 -8.07 -1.81 -11.33
C GLN A 156 -9.45 -1.17 -11.23
N MET A 157 -9.52 0.14 -11.44
CA MET A 157 -10.77 0.89 -11.52
C MET A 157 -10.99 1.48 -12.90
N LYS A 158 -12.26 1.57 -13.31
CA LYS A 158 -12.70 2.38 -14.44
C LYS A 158 -13.97 3.11 -14.07
N LEU A 159 -14.24 4.23 -14.76
CA LEU A 159 -15.58 4.82 -14.71
C LEU A 159 -16.60 3.79 -15.19
N LYS A 160 -17.72 3.66 -14.48
CA LYS A 160 -18.77 2.70 -14.82
C LYS A 160 -19.39 2.93 -16.20
N SER A 161 -19.40 4.19 -16.66
CA SER A 161 -19.83 4.56 -18.01
C SER A 161 -18.83 4.18 -19.11
N GLU A 162 -17.60 3.81 -18.74
CA GLU A 162 -16.51 3.56 -19.68
C GLU A 162 -16.25 2.06 -19.85
N THR A 163 -15.83 1.69 -21.05
CA THR A 163 -15.44 0.30 -21.34
C THR A 163 -13.98 0.06 -20.95
N ASN A 164 -13.12 1.04 -21.21
CA ASN A 164 -11.67 0.91 -21.09
C ASN A 164 -11.16 1.40 -19.74
N TYR A 165 -10.09 0.76 -19.26
CA TYR A 165 -9.26 1.31 -18.22
C TYR A 165 -8.40 2.45 -18.80
N VAL A 166 -8.27 3.55 -18.07
CA VAL A 166 -7.52 4.73 -18.49
C VAL A 166 -6.66 5.23 -17.35
N THR A 167 -5.57 5.92 -17.68
CA THR A 167 -4.73 6.57 -16.67
C THR A 167 -5.42 7.80 -16.10
N LEU A 168 -5.54 7.86 -14.78
CA LEU A 168 -6.18 8.94 -14.04
C LEU A 168 -5.21 9.56 -13.03
N TYR A 169 -5.41 10.84 -12.74
CA TYR A 169 -4.59 11.65 -11.84
C TYR A 169 -5.48 12.19 -10.74
N ARG A 170 -5.25 11.78 -9.49
CA ARG A 170 -5.97 12.28 -8.33
C ARG A 170 -5.18 13.46 -7.75
N PHE A 171 -5.78 14.64 -7.84
CA PHE A 171 -5.24 15.88 -7.32
C PHE A 171 -6.26 16.53 -6.40
N ASN A 172 -5.87 16.84 -5.16
CA ASN A 172 -6.76 17.36 -4.12
C ASN A 172 -8.07 16.55 -3.96
N GLY A 173 -7.96 15.22 -4.03
CA GLY A 173 -9.08 14.29 -3.88
C GLY A 173 -9.98 14.13 -5.10
N VAL A 174 -9.71 14.82 -6.22
CA VAL A 174 -10.49 14.75 -7.45
C VAL A 174 -9.69 14.07 -8.56
N LEU A 175 -10.34 13.17 -9.31
CA LEU A 175 -9.77 12.47 -10.46
C LEU A 175 -9.90 13.28 -11.75
N TYR A 176 -8.80 13.34 -12.48
CA TYR A 176 -8.63 14.02 -13.76
C TYR A 176 -7.99 13.09 -14.79
N THR A 177 -8.28 13.34 -16.07
CA THR A 177 -7.41 12.91 -17.17
C THR A 177 -6.14 13.77 -17.20
N TRP A 178 -5.10 13.33 -17.90
CA TRP A 178 -3.87 14.14 -18.04
C TRP A 178 -4.15 15.53 -18.62
N ALA A 179 -4.98 15.63 -19.67
CA ALA A 179 -5.31 16.91 -20.29
C ALA A 179 -5.93 17.88 -19.28
N GLN A 180 -6.89 17.41 -18.48
CA GLN A 180 -7.56 18.21 -17.46
C GLN A 180 -6.61 18.63 -16.34
N TYR A 181 -5.74 17.72 -15.89
CA TYR A 181 -4.76 18.03 -14.85
C TYR A 181 -3.67 19.00 -15.34
N ALA A 182 -3.17 18.81 -16.57
CA ALA A 182 -2.20 19.70 -17.19
C ALA A 182 -2.76 21.11 -17.43
N ASP A 183 -4.06 21.25 -17.72
CA ASP A 183 -4.73 22.55 -17.75
C ASP A 183 -4.74 23.23 -16.38
N ILE A 184 -4.93 22.47 -15.29
CA ILE A 184 -4.84 23.00 -13.92
C ILE A 184 -3.41 23.47 -13.63
N LEU A 185 -2.39 22.71 -14.03
CA LEU A 185 -0.99 23.11 -13.89
C LEU A 185 -0.72 24.42 -14.66
N ALA A 186 -1.18 24.51 -15.90
CA ALA A 186 -1.04 25.71 -16.72
C ALA A 186 -1.68 26.93 -16.05
N GLN A 187 -2.91 26.79 -15.56
CA GLN A 187 -3.62 27.86 -14.86
C GLN A 187 -2.86 28.33 -13.62
N ASN A 188 -2.38 27.40 -12.78
CA ASN A 188 -1.63 27.74 -11.57
C ASN A 188 -0.28 28.41 -11.90
N MET A 189 0.46 27.90 -12.89
CA MET A 189 1.72 28.50 -13.34
C MET A 189 1.50 29.94 -13.83
N ASN A 190 0.46 30.16 -14.64
CA ASN A 190 0.15 31.47 -15.23
C ASN A 190 -0.34 32.53 -14.22
N MET A 191 -0.64 32.15 -12.97
CA MET A 191 -0.97 33.13 -11.92
C MET A 191 0.23 33.97 -11.49
N SER A 192 1.45 33.47 -11.66
CA SER A 192 2.67 34.14 -11.16
C SER A 192 3.86 34.05 -12.10
N TYR A 193 3.79 33.21 -13.14
CA TYR A 193 4.89 32.97 -14.07
C TYR A 193 4.39 32.98 -15.51
N GLN A 194 5.26 33.42 -16.42
CA GLN A 194 5.11 33.28 -17.87
C GLN A 194 6.40 32.66 -18.43
N LYS A 195 6.35 32.22 -19.68
CA LYS A 195 7.56 31.84 -20.40
C LYS A 195 8.39 33.09 -20.71
N THR A 196 9.68 32.90 -20.88
CA THR A 196 10.67 33.95 -21.16
C THR A 196 10.44 34.64 -22.51
N ASP A 197 9.70 34.01 -23.43
CA ASP A 197 9.24 34.60 -24.70
C ASP A 197 7.94 35.40 -24.57
N GLY A 198 7.40 35.55 -23.35
CA GLY A 198 6.17 36.28 -23.05
C GLY A 198 4.88 35.49 -23.29
N THR A 199 4.96 34.21 -23.68
CA THR A 199 3.79 33.37 -23.86
C THR A 199 3.34 32.68 -22.57
N ALA A 200 2.06 32.34 -22.49
CA ALA A 200 1.48 31.61 -21.36
C ALA A 200 1.83 30.11 -21.43
N TYR A 201 1.85 29.45 -20.27
CA TYR A 201 1.87 28.01 -20.17
C TYR A 201 0.52 27.42 -20.63
N THR A 202 0.58 26.23 -21.23
CA THR A 202 -0.54 25.44 -21.75
C THR A 202 -0.38 23.99 -21.29
N ALA A 203 -1.43 23.18 -21.38
CA ALA A 203 -1.34 21.75 -21.03
C ALA A 203 -0.20 21.00 -21.76
N ALA A 204 0.14 21.41 -22.98
CA ALA A 204 1.22 20.79 -23.77
C ALA A 204 2.63 21.04 -23.23
N ASP A 205 2.78 22.00 -22.30
CA ASP A 205 4.06 22.33 -21.69
C ASP A 205 4.47 21.38 -20.57
N PHE A 206 3.55 20.53 -20.12
CA PHE A 206 3.77 19.59 -19.02
C PHE A 206 3.90 18.16 -19.51
N GLN A 207 4.61 17.36 -18.73
CA GLN A 207 4.74 15.93 -18.93
C GLN A 207 4.83 15.19 -17.59
N VAL A 208 4.50 13.91 -17.63
CA VAL A 208 4.66 12.96 -16.53
C VAL A 208 6.13 12.50 -16.48
N PRO A 209 6.74 12.32 -15.31
CA PRO A 209 8.07 11.73 -15.20
C PRO A 209 8.10 10.32 -15.81
N ASN A 210 9.21 9.93 -16.42
CA ASN A 210 9.36 8.58 -16.94
C ASN A 210 10.02 7.69 -15.87
N PRO A 211 9.34 6.62 -15.40
CA PRO A 211 9.88 5.72 -14.37
C PRO A 211 11.12 4.95 -14.85
N ALA A 212 11.27 4.74 -16.16
CA ALA A 212 12.45 4.10 -16.75
C ALA A 212 13.64 5.06 -16.94
N ASN A 213 13.47 6.37 -16.69
CA ASN A 213 14.50 7.37 -16.90
C ASN A 213 15.05 7.91 -15.57
N ALA A 214 16.32 7.57 -15.30
CA ALA A 214 17.09 8.01 -14.15
C ALA A 214 17.37 9.53 -14.06
N THR A 215 16.87 10.38 -14.95
CA THR A 215 16.93 11.85 -14.79
C THR A 215 15.60 12.47 -14.36
N THR A 216 14.49 11.73 -14.43
CA THR A 216 13.14 12.21 -14.07
C THR A 216 12.51 11.44 -12.91
N PHE A 217 13.21 10.41 -12.42
CA PHE A 217 12.74 9.46 -11.41
C PHE A 217 12.68 10.01 -9.98
N THR A 218 13.26 11.18 -9.70
CA THR A 218 13.34 11.77 -8.34
C THR A 218 12.02 12.38 -7.84
N ASN A 219 10.93 12.21 -8.60
CA ASN A 219 9.60 12.76 -8.33
C ASN A 219 8.58 11.66 -8.02
N LEU A 220 9.00 10.48 -7.55
CA LEU A 220 8.19 9.26 -7.47
C LEU A 220 8.00 8.83 -6.01
N TYR A 221 6.74 8.74 -5.58
CA TYR A 221 6.32 8.08 -4.34
C TYR A 221 5.31 6.98 -4.69
N ASP A 222 4.88 6.19 -3.70
CA ASP A 222 3.97 5.03 -3.81
C ASP A 222 2.66 5.36 -4.57
N GLY A 223 2.71 5.45 -5.89
CA GLY A 223 1.62 5.95 -6.74
C GLY A 223 1.62 7.46 -7.02
N ASP A 224 2.41 8.29 -6.32
CA ASP A 224 2.43 9.74 -6.55
C ASP A 224 3.58 10.19 -7.47
N ILE A 225 3.29 11.23 -8.26
CA ILE A 225 4.27 11.93 -9.10
C ILE A 225 4.32 13.43 -8.78
N LYS A 226 5.44 14.08 -9.11
CA LYS A 226 5.46 15.52 -9.40
C LYS A 226 5.64 15.76 -10.91
N PRO A 227 4.77 16.55 -11.55
CA PRO A 227 4.83 16.81 -12.98
C PRO A 227 6.09 17.59 -13.35
N LEU A 228 6.47 17.48 -14.61
CA LEU A 228 7.64 18.13 -15.19
C LEU A 228 7.23 19.04 -16.34
N LEU A 229 8.09 20.01 -16.68
CA LEU A 229 8.00 20.69 -17.96
C LEU A 229 8.58 19.81 -19.07
N THR A 230 8.04 19.93 -20.28
CA THR A 230 8.70 19.41 -21.49
C THR A 230 10.04 20.10 -21.69
N THR A 231 10.97 19.50 -22.43
CA THR A 231 12.28 20.11 -22.69
C THR A 231 12.16 21.50 -23.32
N THR A 232 11.23 21.67 -24.25
CA THR A 232 10.93 22.96 -24.89
C THR A 232 10.43 23.99 -23.87
N ALA A 233 9.44 23.62 -23.06
CA ALA A 233 8.88 24.52 -22.06
C ALA A 233 9.91 24.88 -20.98
N ALA A 234 10.68 23.90 -20.50
CA ALA A 234 11.75 24.11 -19.53
C ALA A 234 12.82 25.09 -20.05
N GLY A 235 13.19 25.00 -21.33
CA GLY A 235 14.11 25.95 -21.98
C GLY A 235 13.57 27.37 -22.08
N LEU A 236 12.25 27.54 -21.96
CA LEU A 236 11.56 28.83 -21.95
C LEU A 236 11.12 29.25 -20.55
N SER A 237 11.45 28.51 -19.49
CA SER A 237 11.05 28.81 -18.12
C SER A 237 12.19 29.41 -17.31
N THR A 238 11.86 30.34 -16.39
CA THR A 238 12.82 30.83 -15.40
C THR A 238 13.08 29.77 -14.34
N THR A 239 14.24 29.84 -13.65
CA THR A 239 14.56 28.95 -12.53
C THR A 239 13.48 28.96 -11.45
N ALA A 240 12.87 30.12 -11.18
CA ALA A 240 11.79 30.24 -10.21
C ALA A 240 10.52 29.50 -10.63
N ALA A 241 10.17 29.54 -11.92
CA ALA A 241 9.01 28.81 -12.46
C ALA A 241 9.24 27.29 -12.39
N VAL A 242 10.45 26.82 -12.74
CA VAL A 242 10.83 25.40 -12.62
C VAL A 242 10.76 24.93 -11.16
N ALA A 243 11.32 25.70 -10.23
CA ALA A 243 11.26 25.40 -8.80
C ALA A 243 9.82 25.44 -8.25
N TYR A 244 8.98 26.32 -8.79
CA TYR A 244 7.57 26.39 -8.40
C TYR A 244 6.80 25.13 -8.81
N LEU A 245 7.02 24.60 -10.01
CA LEU A 245 6.41 23.34 -10.44
C LEU A 245 6.92 22.13 -9.64
N ALA A 246 8.20 22.11 -9.30
CA ALA A 246 8.83 21.00 -8.57
C ALA A 246 8.42 20.88 -7.09
N GLY A 247 7.63 21.83 -6.56
CA GLY A 247 7.17 21.81 -5.17
C GLY A 247 6.05 20.79 -4.93
N ASP A 248 5.90 20.35 -3.67
CA ASP A 248 4.93 19.32 -3.24
C ASP A 248 3.46 19.70 -3.48
N ARG A 249 3.18 20.97 -3.77
CA ARG A 249 1.84 21.49 -4.08
C ARG A 249 1.21 20.87 -5.33
N PHE A 250 2.02 20.28 -6.20
CA PHE A 250 1.58 19.60 -7.41
C PHE A 250 1.85 18.10 -7.37
N THR A 251 2.12 17.54 -6.18
CA THR A 251 2.11 16.09 -6.02
C THR A 251 0.73 15.56 -6.38
N THR A 252 0.67 14.56 -7.24
CA THR A 252 -0.59 13.94 -7.69
C THR A 252 -0.43 12.43 -7.76
N GLU A 253 -1.45 11.73 -7.32
CA GLU A 253 -1.50 10.28 -7.36
C GLU A 253 -1.96 9.79 -8.72
N VAL A 254 -1.34 8.73 -9.23
CA VAL A 254 -1.56 8.23 -10.58
C VAL A 254 -2.05 6.79 -10.56
N PHE A 255 -3.11 6.57 -11.30
CA PHE A 255 -3.71 5.26 -11.52
C PHE A 255 -3.40 4.81 -12.94
N THR A 256 -2.22 4.25 -13.20
CA THR A 256 -1.81 3.85 -14.55
C THR A 256 -2.71 2.74 -15.09
N ASP A 257 -3.48 3.00 -16.14
CA ASP A 257 -4.57 2.13 -16.60
C ASP A 257 -5.54 1.74 -15.47
N GLY A 258 -5.87 2.68 -14.60
CA GLY A 258 -6.75 2.47 -13.46
C GLY A 258 -6.16 1.55 -12.38
N LYS A 259 -4.89 1.14 -12.47
CA LYS A 259 -4.26 0.24 -11.48
C LYS A 259 -4.21 0.91 -10.12
N MET A 260 -4.58 0.13 -9.12
CA MET A 260 -4.56 0.53 -7.72
C MET A 260 -4.33 -0.68 -6.82
N CYS A 261 -3.93 -0.42 -5.58
CA CYS A 261 -3.76 -1.46 -4.57
C CYS A 261 -4.52 -1.12 -3.28
N TYR A 262 -4.84 -2.17 -2.53
CA TYR A 262 -5.24 -2.07 -1.14
C TYR A 262 -4.21 -2.79 -0.29
N SER A 263 -3.95 -2.27 0.91
CA SER A 263 -3.08 -2.90 1.89
C SER A 263 -3.86 -3.20 3.16
N ILE A 264 -3.73 -4.43 3.65
CA ILE A 264 -4.37 -4.89 4.88
C ILE A 264 -3.26 -5.42 5.80
N PRO A 265 -2.89 -4.71 6.88
CA PRO A 265 -1.94 -5.23 7.84
C PRO A 265 -2.54 -6.46 8.53
N VAL A 266 -1.75 -7.52 8.68
CA VAL A 266 -2.22 -8.74 9.34
C VAL A 266 -2.27 -8.51 10.84
N GLU A 267 -3.48 -8.37 11.35
CA GLU A 267 -3.76 -8.34 12.78
C GLU A 267 -3.47 -9.71 13.42
N HIS A 268 -3.04 -9.72 14.68
CA HIS A 268 -3.00 -10.91 15.50
C HIS A 268 -4.17 -10.87 16.49
N PHE A 269 -3.99 -10.38 17.71
CA PHE A 269 -5.10 -10.19 18.64
C PHE A 269 -5.40 -8.71 18.86
N LEU A 270 -5.54 -7.95 17.76
CA LEU A 270 -6.02 -6.58 17.83
C LEU A 270 -7.40 -6.59 18.52
N THR A 271 -7.53 -5.79 19.56
CA THR A 271 -8.80 -5.72 20.29
C THR A 271 -9.83 -5.01 19.42
N PRO A 272 -11.00 -5.61 19.10
CA PRO A 272 -11.97 -5.04 18.15
C PRO A 272 -12.55 -3.68 18.59
N THR A 273 -12.41 -3.35 19.87
CA THR A 273 -12.86 -2.09 20.48
C THR A 273 -11.75 -1.06 20.62
N TYR A 274 -10.56 -1.31 20.07
CA TYR A 274 -9.49 -0.32 20.07
C TYR A 274 -9.84 0.81 19.11
N ASN A 275 -10.50 1.84 19.65
CA ASN A 275 -10.64 3.13 18.99
C ASN A 275 -9.40 3.95 19.32
N LYS A 276 -8.56 4.25 18.33
CA LYS A 276 -7.58 5.33 18.46
C LYS A 276 -8.33 6.62 18.70
N THR A 277 -8.36 7.08 19.94
CA THR A 277 -8.86 8.41 20.28
C THR A 277 -7.87 9.49 19.85
N ASP A 278 -6.58 9.16 19.83
CA ASP A 278 -5.51 9.94 19.21
C ASP A 278 -4.78 9.07 18.15
N PRO A 279 -4.58 9.54 16.91
CA PRO A 279 -3.79 8.83 15.89
C PRO A 279 -2.38 8.42 16.34
N SER A 280 -1.81 9.16 17.30
CA SER A 280 -0.50 8.92 17.90
C SER A 280 -0.50 7.87 19.01
N ASP A 281 -1.67 7.43 19.50
CA ASP A 281 -1.77 6.35 20.47
C ASP A 281 -1.09 5.08 19.91
N PRO A 282 -0.15 4.46 20.65
CA PRO A 282 0.51 3.26 20.19
C PRO A 282 -0.46 2.08 20.24
N PHE A 283 -0.36 1.20 19.24
CA PHE A 283 -0.88 -0.15 19.35
C PHE A 283 -0.11 -0.93 20.41
N LEU A 284 -0.70 -2.03 20.88
CA LEU A 284 -0.08 -2.92 21.85
C LEU A 284 0.71 -4.03 21.16
N VAL A 285 1.68 -4.56 21.89
CA VAL A 285 2.39 -5.75 21.44
C VAL A 285 1.37 -6.88 21.27
N GLY A 286 1.40 -7.54 20.12
CA GLY A 286 0.44 -8.58 19.80
C GLY A 286 -0.80 -8.14 19.03
N ASP A 287 -0.94 -6.85 18.72
CA ASP A 287 -2.04 -6.35 17.89
C ASP A 287 -1.83 -6.68 16.41
N PHE A 288 -0.60 -6.52 15.89
CA PHE A 288 -0.23 -6.83 14.51
C PHE A 288 0.96 -7.77 14.45
N GLY A 289 0.89 -8.75 13.55
CA GLY A 289 2.00 -9.66 13.26
C GLY A 289 1.56 -11.07 12.88
N VAL A 290 2.45 -11.76 12.20
CA VAL A 290 2.31 -13.17 11.83
C VAL A 290 3.20 -13.99 12.73
N VAL A 291 2.62 -14.92 13.48
CA VAL A 291 3.34 -15.87 14.34
C VAL A 291 3.31 -17.24 13.70
N ARG A 292 4.44 -17.95 13.67
CA ARG A 292 4.51 -19.29 13.07
C ARG A 292 3.49 -20.24 13.71
N ASN A 293 3.05 -21.23 12.93
CA ASN A 293 2.06 -22.24 13.33
C ASN A 293 0.67 -21.67 13.67
N HIS A 294 0.29 -20.55 13.03
CA HIS A 294 -1.07 -20.00 13.02
C HIS A 294 -1.60 -19.95 11.59
N PHE A 295 -2.92 -20.04 11.45
CA PHE A 295 -3.64 -19.79 10.21
C PHE A 295 -4.45 -18.49 10.35
N TYR A 296 -4.14 -17.54 9.48
CA TYR A 296 -4.82 -16.24 9.42
C TYR A 296 -5.81 -16.27 8.26
N LYS A 297 -7.11 -16.25 8.58
CA LYS A 297 -8.19 -16.22 7.59
C LYS A 297 -8.74 -14.81 7.46
N VAL A 298 -8.27 -14.07 6.46
CA VAL A 298 -8.84 -12.78 6.09
C VAL A 298 -9.98 -12.98 5.11
N THR A 299 -11.11 -12.36 5.40
CA THR A 299 -12.28 -12.30 4.52
C THR A 299 -12.52 -10.82 4.25
N VAL A 300 -12.27 -10.34 3.03
CA VAL A 300 -12.82 -9.03 2.62
C VAL A 300 -14.35 -9.14 2.71
N THR A 301 -15.11 -8.07 2.83
CA THR A 301 -16.59 -8.14 2.90
C THR A 301 -17.24 -7.09 2.03
N ASP A 302 -16.59 -5.94 1.87
CA ASP A 302 -17.02 -4.91 0.92
C ASP A 302 -15.83 -4.05 0.47
N ILE A 303 -16.01 -3.34 -0.65
CA ILE A 303 -15.11 -2.29 -1.12
C ILE A 303 -15.85 -0.98 -0.96
N LEU A 304 -15.34 -0.08 -0.12
CA LEU A 304 -16.03 1.17 0.22
C LEU A 304 -15.52 2.35 -0.60
N ASN A 305 -14.23 2.34 -0.95
CA ASN A 305 -13.56 3.44 -1.64
C ASN A 305 -12.51 2.91 -2.63
N ILE A 306 -12.10 3.76 -3.57
CA ILE A 306 -11.00 3.45 -4.51
C ILE A 306 -9.66 3.36 -3.78
N GLY A 307 -8.82 2.38 -4.14
CA GLY A 307 -7.53 2.15 -3.48
C GLY A 307 -6.49 3.24 -3.75
N ILE A 308 -5.23 2.88 -3.47
CA ILE A 308 -4.06 3.72 -3.73
C ILE A 308 -3.59 3.48 -5.16
N GLY A 309 -3.34 4.53 -5.92
CA GLY A 309 -2.88 4.49 -7.29
C GLY A 309 -1.57 3.74 -7.45
N VAL A 310 -1.38 3.10 -8.60
CA VAL A 310 -0.11 2.47 -8.98
C VAL A 310 0.38 3.15 -10.23
N PHE A 311 1.48 3.92 -10.09
CA PHE A 311 2.11 4.63 -11.20
C PHE A 311 2.98 3.68 -12.04
N ASP A 312 3.92 2.99 -11.39
CA ASP A 312 4.79 1.97 -11.97
C ASP A 312 4.43 0.61 -11.37
N GLU A 313 4.07 -0.36 -12.21
CA GLU A 313 3.67 -1.68 -11.72
C GLU A 313 4.84 -2.55 -11.25
N THR A 314 6.08 -2.13 -11.52
CA THR A 314 7.33 -2.81 -11.13
C THR A 314 7.91 -2.29 -9.82
N GLU A 315 7.40 -1.17 -9.33
CA GLU A 315 7.77 -0.56 -8.06
C GLU A 315 7.24 -1.39 -6.87
N PRO A 316 8.10 -1.81 -5.93
CA PRO A 316 7.68 -2.38 -4.66
C PRO A 316 6.76 -1.43 -3.90
N ILE A 317 5.59 -1.91 -3.52
CA ILE A 317 4.62 -1.12 -2.77
C ILE A 317 5.03 -1.10 -1.31
N VAL A 318 5.27 0.08 -0.75
CA VAL A 318 5.52 0.29 0.68
C VAL A 318 4.23 0.82 1.33
N PRO A 319 3.49 0.00 2.10
CA PRO A 319 2.26 0.46 2.71
C PRO A 319 2.53 1.55 3.74
N ASN A 320 2.01 2.76 3.53
CA ASN A 320 2.20 3.91 4.45
C ASN A 320 0.92 4.73 4.70
N TYR A 321 -0.21 4.30 4.13
CA TYR A 321 -1.50 4.96 4.30
C TYR A 321 -2.25 4.44 5.53
N ASP A 322 -2.98 5.32 6.20
CA ASP A 322 -3.71 4.99 7.43
C ASP A 322 -4.98 4.18 7.09
N PRO A 323 -5.19 2.99 7.70
CA PRO A 323 -6.36 2.15 7.44
C PRO A 323 -7.66 2.76 7.95
N SER A 324 -7.64 3.82 8.79
CA SER A 324 -8.85 4.60 9.14
C SER A 324 -9.55 5.22 7.92
N THR A 325 -8.86 5.27 6.78
CA THR A 325 -9.42 5.50 5.45
C THR A 325 -9.90 4.17 4.83
N TYR A 326 -10.65 3.33 5.57
CA TYR A 326 -11.00 1.96 5.15
C TYR A 326 -11.56 1.93 3.73
N TYR A 327 -10.69 1.55 2.79
CA TYR A 327 -11.03 1.36 1.40
C TYR A 327 -11.68 -0.01 1.16
N LEU A 328 -11.41 -0.96 2.07
CA LEU A 328 -11.97 -2.29 2.16
C LEU A 328 -12.52 -2.54 3.56
N ALA A 329 -13.71 -3.13 3.67
CA ALA A 329 -14.16 -3.77 4.90
C ALA A 329 -13.62 -5.21 4.90
N ALA A 330 -12.94 -5.64 5.95
CA ALA A 330 -12.41 -7.01 6.07
C ALA A 330 -12.59 -7.55 7.50
N LYS A 331 -12.85 -8.85 7.59
CA LYS A 331 -12.91 -9.62 8.83
C LYS A 331 -11.76 -10.62 8.87
N LEU A 332 -10.91 -10.53 9.89
CA LEU A 332 -9.87 -11.51 10.15
C LEU A 332 -10.33 -12.51 11.22
N ASN A 333 -10.08 -13.79 10.98
CA ASN A 333 -10.22 -14.85 11.99
C ASN A 333 -8.88 -15.58 12.13
N ILE A 334 -8.41 -15.79 13.36
CA ILE A 334 -7.17 -16.52 13.65
C ILE A 334 -7.51 -17.89 14.19
N LEU A 335 -6.96 -18.91 13.55
CA LEU A 335 -7.08 -20.29 13.96
C LEU A 335 -5.69 -20.82 14.34
N ALA A 336 -5.52 -21.26 15.57
CA ALA A 336 -4.34 -22.02 15.96
C ALA A 336 -4.33 -23.34 15.18
N TRP A 337 -3.18 -23.76 14.64
CA TRP A 337 -3.09 -25.09 14.05
C TRP A 337 -3.27 -26.15 15.15
N GLN A 338 -4.46 -26.75 15.15
CA GLN A 338 -4.72 -28.09 15.65
C GLN A 338 -5.60 -28.79 14.60
N THR A 339 -4.98 -29.49 13.67
CA THR A 339 -5.69 -30.52 12.91
C THR A 339 -5.63 -31.80 13.74
N VAL A 340 -6.74 -32.18 14.37
CA VAL A 340 -6.91 -33.56 14.85
C VAL A 340 -7.56 -34.32 13.70
N THR A 341 -6.79 -35.19 13.06
CA THR A 341 -7.33 -36.25 12.22
C THR A 341 -6.95 -37.56 12.88
N GLN A 342 -7.95 -38.34 13.27
CA GLN A 342 -7.74 -39.72 13.70
C GLN A 342 -8.55 -40.63 12.77
N ASN A 343 -7.84 -41.54 12.08
CA ASN A 343 -8.41 -42.62 11.30
C ASN A 343 -8.82 -43.77 12.23
N VAL A 344 -9.90 -44.47 11.90
CA VAL A 344 -10.16 -45.84 12.35
C VAL A 344 -10.48 -46.69 11.12
N GLU A 345 -9.68 -47.75 10.91
CA GLU A 345 -9.85 -48.83 9.92
C GLU A 345 -10.90 -49.84 10.46
N LEU A 346 -11.75 -50.53 9.67
CA LEU A 346 -11.72 -50.95 8.25
C LEU A 346 -12.99 -50.53 7.49
#